data_AF-A0A952VIW8-F1
#
_entry.id   AF-A0A952VIW8-F1
#
_cell.length_a   1.000
_cell.length_b   1.000
_cell.length_c   1.000
_cell.angle_alpha   90.00
_cell.angle_beta   90.00
_cell.angle_gamma   90.00
#
_symmetry.space_group_name_H-M   'P 1'
#
loop_
_entity.id
_entity.type
_entity.pdbx_description
1 polymer ?
#
loop_
_entity_poly.entity_id
_entity_poly.type
_entity_poly.pdbx_seq_one_letter_code
_entity_poly.pdbx_strand_id
1 'polypeptide(L)'
;MTMHEIVIATQNPGKVAELRALLADLPVRVLGLGDVGGTLPEPEETGRTFEDNAAIKALTYASWTGMACLADDSGLEVDALGGAPGVDSAWYAYASEAEAKSLSREVRDAANNERLLRELEGVPLDRRGARFVCCMVVAGFAVGNTPQVDQGGRLPAVQRVDVAGSSHGTASGPKRTGDLPHWELPNQTYHVTFRLRAGTLTPAERQVVLDACLHWQGVRALVHALVVMPDHVHMIVRLIGPYTLPALMHSIKSYSSQEIQKMRGQSGSLWQREYYDRIIRGQEQQERTYRYIEENPVKEGLVEKPGEYLFLWRQVCGRLEAAPPDGAPIVLAVSRGTFDGRIGEQPRVPAGVNGFGYDPLFLVGPECGVTSAELPPARKNQLSHRAAAAREIARQIRTLVAR
;
A
#
# COMPACT_ATOMS: atom_id res chain seq x y z
N MET A 1 -15.12 -23.26 -16.78
CA MET A 1 -14.44 -22.37 -15.81
C MET A 1 -14.62 -20.97 -16.32
N THR A 2 -15.22 -20.07 -15.53
CA THR A 2 -15.32 -18.64 -15.87
C THR A 2 -13.91 -18.08 -16.00
N MET A 3 -13.57 -17.50 -17.14
CA MET A 3 -12.29 -16.82 -17.32
C MET A 3 -12.38 -15.47 -16.63
N HIS A 4 -11.60 -15.26 -15.57
CA HIS A 4 -11.56 -13.98 -14.87
C HIS A 4 -10.73 -12.98 -15.66
N GLU A 5 -11.14 -11.71 -15.68
CA GLU A 5 -10.45 -10.63 -16.40
C GLU A 5 -9.93 -9.59 -15.40
N ILE A 6 -8.74 -9.04 -15.66
CA ILE A 6 -8.15 -7.94 -14.90
C ILE A 6 -7.59 -6.88 -15.85
N VAL A 7 -7.89 -5.62 -15.57
CA VAL A 7 -7.46 -4.47 -16.38
C VAL A 7 -6.22 -3.84 -15.78
N ILE A 8 -5.17 -3.63 -16.57
CA ILE A 8 -4.01 -2.83 -16.15
C ILE A 8 -4.39 -1.35 -16.24
N ALA A 9 -4.47 -0.71 -15.09
CA ALA A 9 -4.82 0.69 -14.88
C ALA A 9 -3.64 1.63 -15.18
N THR A 10 -3.12 1.58 -16.41
CA THR A 10 -2.11 2.52 -16.91
C THR A 10 -2.31 2.81 -18.39
N GLN A 11 -2.07 4.06 -18.79
CA GLN A 11 -2.09 4.46 -20.20
C GLN A 11 -0.73 4.23 -20.89
N ASN A 12 0.32 3.85 -20.15
CA ASN A 12 1.65 3.63 -20.71
C ASN A 12 1.73 2.25 -21.41
N PRO A 13 1.88 2.20 -22.75
CA PRO A 13 1.87 0.94 -23.50
C PRO A 13 3.04 0.02 -23.13
N GLY A 14 4.20 0.60 -22.78
CA GLY A 14 5.37 -0.16 -22.31
C GLY A 14 5.10 -0.84 -20.97
N LYS A 15 4.47 -0.13 -20.02
CA LYS A 15 4.04 -0.72 -18.74
C LYS A 15 3.02 -1.84 -18.94
N VAL A 16 2.05 -1.64 -19.83
CA VAL A 16 1.05 -2.67 -20.15
C VAL A 16 1.71 -3.93 -20.68
N ALA A 17 2.64 -3.80 -21.63
CA ALA A 17 3.36 -4.94 -22.20
C ALA A 17 4.19 -5.68 -21.15
N GLU A 18 4.90 -4.94 -20.29
CA GLU A 18 5.72 -5.52 -19.21
C GLU A 18 4.86 -6.28 -18.19
N LEU A 19 3.78 -5.67 -17.70
CA LEU A 19 2.90 -6.29 -16.72
C LEU A 19 2.14 -7.49 -17.29
N ARG A 20 1.72 -7.45 -18.57
CA ARG A 20 1.15 -8.63 -19.24
C ARG A 20 2.15 -9.79 -19.27
N ALA A 21 3.41 -9.52 -19.58
CA ALA A 21 4.45 -10.55 -19.59
C ALA A 21 4.69 -11.14 -18.20
N LEU A 22 4.76 -10.29 -17.16
CA LEU A 22 4.98 -10.72 -15.77
C LEU A 22 3.81 -11.52 -15.18
N LEU A 23 2.59 -11.34 -15.72
CA LEU A 23 1.36 -11.95 -15.23
C LEU A 23 0.82 -13.05 -16.17
N ALA A 24 1.57 -13.43 -17.21
CA ALA A 24 1.12 -14.36 -18.25
C ALA A 24 0.76 -15.77 -17.71
N ASP A 25 1.41 -16.20 -16.63
CA ASP A 25 1.19 -17.52 -16.00
C ASP A 25 0.00 -17.54 -15.02
N LEU A 26 -0.82 -16.50 -15.00
CA LEU A 26 -2.02 -16.45 -14.18
C LEU A 26 -3.24 -16.99 -14.93
N PRO A 27 -4.18 -17.64 -14.22
CA PRO A 27 -5.45 -18.10 -14.81
C PRO A 27 -6.44 -16.93 -15.00
N VAL A 28 -5.96 -15.77 -15.44
CA VAL A 28 -6.76 -14.56 -15.69
C VAL A 28 -6.38 -13.96 -17.04
N ARG A 29 -7.35 -13.34 -17.71
CA ARG A 29 -7.09 -12.53 -18.90
C ARG A 29 -6.63 -11.14 -18.47
N VAL A 30 -5.43 -10.74 -18.91
CA VAL A 30 -4.87 -9.42 -18.61
C VAL A 30 -5.15 -8.44 -19.74
N LEU A 31 -6.06 -7.50 -19.48
CA LEU A 31 -6.47 -6.44 -20.39
C LEU A 31 -5.70 -5.15 -20.10
N GLY A 32 -5.58 -4.26 -21.08
CA GLY A 32 -5.19 -2.86 -20.89
C GLY A 32 -6.40 -1.96 -21.00
N LEU A 33 -6.27 -0.68 -20.60
CA LEU A 33 -7.37 0.30 -20.70
C LEU A 33 -7.93 0.43 -22.14
N GLY A 34 -7.08 0.27 -23.15
CA GLY A 34 -7.52 0.29 -24.55
C GLY A 34 -8.42 -0.87 -24.97
N ASP A 35 -8.40 -2.00 -24.23
CA ASP A 35 -9.22 -3.17 -24.55
C ASP A 35 -10.65 -3.07 -24.02
N VAL A 36 -10.88 -2.21 -23.01
CA VAL A 36 -12.17 -2.08 -22.30
C VAL A 36 -13.05 -0.93 -22.82
N GLY A 37 -12.57 -0.21 -23.83
CA GLY A 37 -13.32 0.80 -24.57
C GLY A 37 -13.22 2.22 -23.98
N GLY A 38 -13.01 3.20 -24.86
CA GLY A 38 -13.03 4.63 -24.56
C GLY A 38 -11.67 5.21 -24.12
N THR A 39 -11.55 6.54 -24.21
CA THR A 39 -10.45 7.30 -23.59
C THR A 39 -10.87 7.62 -22.17
N LEU A 40 -10.40 6.84 -21.20
CA LEU A 40 -10.60 7.13 -19.78
C LEU A 40 -9.57 8.19 -19.34
N PRO A 41 -9.98 9.19 -18.54
CA PRO A 41 -9.05 10.19 -18.04
C PRO A 41 -7.99 9.55 -17.11
N GLU A 42 -6.86 10.23 -16.92
CA GLU A 42 -5.91 9.85 -15.87
C GLU A 42 -6.41 10.42 -14.54
N PRO A 43 -6.61 9.60 -13.49
CA PRO A 43 -7.02 10.11 -12.19
C PRO A 43 -5.93 10.97 -11.58
N GLU A 44 -6.31 11.99 -10.81
CA GLU A 44 -5.37 12.83 -10.08
C GLU A 44 -4.74 12.05 -8.93
N GLU A 45 -3.42 11.86 -8.98
CA GLU A 45 -2.65 11.17 -7.95
C GLU A 45 -2.34 12.15 -6.80
N THR A 46 -3.25 12.24 -5.84
CA THR A 46 -3.09 13.09 -4.64
C THR A 46 -2.50 12.35 -3.44
N GLY A 47 -2.07 11.10 -3.65
CA GLY A 47 -1.50 10.24 -2.64
C GLY A 47 -0.14 10.75 -2.16
N ARG A 48 0.24 10.37 -0.93
CA ARG A 48 1.55 10.72 -0.36
C ARG A 48 2.54 9.56 -0.38
N THR A 49 2.12 8.39 -0.84
CA THR A 49 2.97 7.22 -1.06
C THR A 49 2.60 6.52 -2.36
N PHE A 50 3.47 5.60 -2.79
CA PHE A 50 3.23 4.75 -3.95
C PHE A 50 1.97 3.87 -3.79
N GLU A 51 1.69 3.36 -2.59
CA GLU A 51 0.50 2.57 -2.31
C GLU A 51 -0.79 3.38 -2.50
N ASP A 52 -0.80 4.65 -2.09
CA ASP A 52 -1.97 5.53 -2.27
C ASP A 52 -2.24 5.79 -3.74
N ASN A 53 -1.21 6.20 -4.47
CA ASN A 53 -1.33 6.50 -5.89
C ASN A 53 -1.78 5.26 -6.68
N ALA A 54 -1.20 4.10 -6.37
CA ALA A 54 -1.64 2.83 -6.94
C ALA A 54 -3.09 2.50 -6.54
N ALA A 55 -3.49 2.73 -5.29
CA ALA A 55 -4.86 2.47 -4.85
C ALA A 55 -5.88 3.42 -5.51
N ILE A 56 -5.58 4.72 -5.59
CA ILE A 56 -6.39 5.72 -6.30
C ILE A 56 -6.62 5.26 -7.73
N LYS A 57 -5.54 4.95 -8.47
CA LYS A 57 -5.62 4.43 -9.83
C LYS A 57 -6.49 3.17 -9.90
N ALA A 58 -6.19 2.15 -9.09
CA ALA A 58 -6.88 0.87 -9.15
C ALA A 58 -8.37 1.01 -8.84
N LEU A 59 -8.74 1.74 -7.77
CA LEU A 59 -10.13 1.95 -7.36
C LEU A 59 -10.91 2.78 -8.37
N THR A 60 -10.33 3.89 -8.85
CA THR A 60 -10.98 4.76 -9.83
C THR A 60 -11.24 4.04 -11.14
N TYR A 61 -10.23 3.35 -11.68
CA TYR A 61 -10.41 2.58 -12.91
C TYR A 61 -11.35 1.39 -12.72
N ALA A 62 -11.33 0.72 -11.57
CA ALA A 62 -12.31 -0.34 -11.29
C ALA A 62 -13.74 0.20 -11.25
N SER A 63 -13.93 1.39 -10.68
CA SER A 63 -15.23 2.06 -10.65
C SER A 63 -15.72 2.44 -12.06
N TRP A 64 -14.85 2.99 -12.91
CA TRP A 64 -15.24 3.40 -14.26
C TRP A 64 -15.46 2.23 -15.22
N THR A 65 -14.68 1.16 -15.08
CA THR A 65 -14.75 -0.01 -15.97
C THR A 65 -15.77 -1.05 -15.52
N GLY A 66 -16.13 -1.07 -14.23
CA GLY A 66 -16.89 -2.17 -13.64
C GLY A 66 -16.09 -3.49 -13.55
N MET A 67 -14.77 -3.44 -13.78
CA MET A 67 -13.89 -4.61 -13.81
C MET A 67 -12.83 -4.54 -12.71
N ALA A 68 -12.26 -5.70 -12.35
CA ALA A 68 -11.09 -5.70 -11.48
C ALA A 68 -9.92 -4.99 -12.18
N CYS A 69 -9.23 -4.09 -11.47
CA CYS A 69 -8.13 -3.30 -12.00
C CYS A 69 -6.86 -3.48 -11.18
N LEU A 70 -5.73 -3.69 -11.86
CA LEU A 70 -4.38 -3.66 -11.30
C LEU A 70 -3.72 -2.34 -11.66
N ALA A 71 -3.32 -1.55 -10.67
CA ALA A 71 -2.49 -0.37 -10.89
C ALA A 71 -1.11 -0.56 -10.24
N ASP A 72 -0.11 0.14 -10.78
CA ASP A 72 1.20 0.30 -10.17
C ASP A 72 1.52 1.78 -9.93
N ASP A 73 2.28 2.04 -8.88
CA ASP A 73 3.02 3.28 -8.71
C ASP A 73 4.47 3.00 -8.34
N SER A 74 5.40 3.79 -8.87
CA SER A 74 6.83 3.51 -8.74
C SER A 74 7.69 4.77 -8.71
N GLY A 75 8.81 4.70 -7.99
CA GLY A 75 9.75 5.81 -7.84
C GLY A 75 11.03 5.40 -7.14
N LEU A 76 11.85 6.39 -6.82
CA LEU A 76 13.13 6.27 -6.14
C LEU A 76 13.04 6.85 -4.72
N GLU A 77 13.49 6.10 -3.72
CA GLU A 77 13.68 6.59 -2.36
C GLU A 77 15.18 6.65 -2.05
N VAL A 78 15.67 7.80 -1.56
CA VAL A 78 17.08 7.97 -1.15
C VAL A 78 17.16 8.21 0.35
N ASP A 79 17.92 7.36 1.05
CA ASP A 79 17.99 7.34 2.51
C ASP A 79 18.52 8.67 3.08
N ALA A 80 19.55 9.23 2.45
CA ALA A 80 20.13 10.53 2.85
C ALA A 80 19.15 11.71 2.73
N LEU A 81 18.12 11.58 1.90
CA LEU A 81 17.11 12.60 1.65
C LEU A 81 15.77 12.29 2.34
N GLY A 82 15.77 11.37 3.32
CA GLY A 82 14.56 10.99 4.04
C GLY A 82 13.50 10.32 3.15
N GLY A 83 13.93 9.67 2.06
CA GLY A 83 13.04 9.01 1.10
C GLY A 83 12.68 9.84 -0.13
N ALA A 84 13.10 11.10 -0.24
CA ALA A 84 12.98 11.85 -1.48
C ALA A 84 13.84 11.22 -2.60
N PRO A 85 13.44 11.29 -3.89
CA PRO A 85 12.28 12.01 -4.43
C PRO A 85 10.91 11.37 -4.15
N GLY A 86 10.85 10.08 -3.80
CA GLY A 86 9.60 9.41 -3.42
C GLY A 86 8.55 9.44 -4.54
N VAL A 87 7.30 9.79 -4.21
CA VAL A 87 6.19 9.88 -5.17
C VAL A 87 6.41 10.93 -6.27
N ASP A 88 7.25 11.94 -6.02
CA ASP A 88 7.55 13.02 -6.97
C ASP A 88 8.64 12.63 -8.00
N SER A 89 9.07 11.37 -8.02
CA SER A 89 10.17 10.87 -8.86
C SER A 89 10.07 11.26 -10.34
N ALA A 90 8.87 11.35 -10.91
CA ALA A 90 8.68 11.64 -12.32
C ALA A 90 8.86 13.14 -12.67
N TRP A 91 8.71 14.05 -11.71
CA TRP A 91 8.78 15.50 -11.91
C TRP A 91 9.61 16.21 -10.83
N TYR A 92 10.56 15.50 -10.22
CA TYR A 92 11.30 15.98 -9.05
C TYR A 92 11.91 17.37 -9.20
N ALA A 93 12.36 17.76 -10.40
CA ALA A 93 12.95 19.08 -10.65
C ALA A 93 11.94 20.21 -10.92
N TYR A 94 10.64 19.92 -10.93
CA TYR A 94 9.58 20.84 -11.40
C TYR A 94 8.59 21.18 -10.29
N ALA A 95 7.91 22.33 -10.43
CA ALA A 95 6.92 22.78 -9.44
C ALA A 95 5.57 22.06 -9.58
N SER A 96 5.30 21.47 -10.75
CA SER A 96 4.09 20.70 -11.01
C SER A 96 4.29 19.61 -12.05
N GLU A 97 3.45 18.57 -11.99
CA GLU A 97 3.40 17.52 -13.01
C GLU A 97 3.04 18.08 -14.40
N ALA A 98 2.15 19.08 -14.46
CA ALA A 98 1.75 19.70 -15.73
C ALA A 98 2.92 20.38 -16.44
N GLU A 99 3.75 21.10 -15.70
CA GLU A 99 5.00 21.69 -16.20
C GLU A 99 5.93 20.60 -16.73
N ALA A 100 6.17 19.56 -15.93
CA ALA A 100 7.03 18.46 -16.32
C ALA A 100 6.51 17.75 -17.59
N LYS A 101 5.21 17.40 -17.65
CA LYS A 101 4.58 16.70 -18.78
C LYS A 101 4.64 17.50 -20.09
N SER A 102 4.84 18.82 -20.05
CA SER A 102 5.03 19.65 -21.25
C SER A 102 6.39 19.46 -21.95
N LEU A 103 7.37 18.84 -21.27
CA LEU A 103 8.73 18.63 -21.76
C LEU A 103 8.94 17.21 -22.31
N SER A 104 10.06 16.98 -23.02
CA SER A 104 10.47 15.62 -23.38
C SER A 104 10.92 14.84 -22.14
N ARG A 105 10.88 13.51 -22.22
CA ARG A 105 11.31 12.64 -21.12
C ARG A 105 12.80 12.84 -20.81
N GLU A 106 13.62 12.99 -21.83
CA GLU A 106 15.06 13.16 -21.71
C GLU A 106 15.41 14.44 -20.95
N VAL A 107 14.69 15.54 -21.22
CA VAL A 107 14.88 16.82 -20.51
C VAL A 107 14.42 16.72 -19.06
N ARG A 108 13.28 16.07 -18.81
CA ARG A 108 12.80 15.82 -17.44
C ARG A 108 13.79 14.99 -16.63
N ASP A 109 14.21 13.85 -17.16
CA ASP A 109 15.09 12.90 -16.49
C ASP A 109 16.44 13.55 -16.19
N ALA A 110 17.00 14.33 -17.12
CA ALA A 110 18.23 15.10 -16.90
C ALA A 110 18.09 16.11 -15.77
N ALA A 111 17.02 16.91 -15.75
CA ALA A 111 16.78 17.90 -14.69
C ALA A 111 16.56 17.24 -13.31
N ASN A 112 15.80 16.14 -13.27
CA ASN A 112 15.57 15.35 -12.05
C ASN A 112 16.89 14.80 -11.49
N ASN A 113 17.75 14.26 -12.37
CA ASN A 113 19.07 13.76 -12.02
C ASN A 113 19.99 14.88 -11.51
N GLU A 114 19.99 16.04 -12.17
CA GLU A 114 20.79 17.20 -11.73
C GLU A 114 20.35 17.73 -10.35
N ARG A 115 19.03 17.84 -10.11
CA ARG A 115 18.52 18.20 -8.78
C ARG A 115 18.94 17.18 -7.72
N LEU A 116 18.77 15.89 -8.00
CA LEU A 116 19.13 14.83 -7.06
C LEU A 116 20.63 14.89 -6.69
N LEU A 117 21.50 15.07 -7.68
CA LEU A 117 22.95 15.17 -7.44
C LEU A 117 23.32 16.40 -6.62
N ARG A 118 22.69 17.57 -6.88
CA ARG A 118 22.91 18.78 -6.08
C ARG A 118 22.52 18.59 -4.62
N GLU A 119 21.39 17.95 -4.35
CA GLU A 119 20.94 17.69 -2.97
C GLU A 119 21.80 16.66 -2.23
N LEU A 120 22.53 15.82 -2.96
CA LEU A 120 23.49 14.84 -2.43
C LEU A 120 24.92 15.37 -2.36
N GLU A 121 25.16 16.63 -2.73
CA GLU A 121 26.49 17.24 -2.66
C GLU A 121 27.04 17.19 -1.23
N GLY A 122 28.26 16.69 -1.08
CA GLY A 122 28.89 16.49 0.24
C GLY A 122 28.45 15.23 1.00
N VAL A 123 27.46 14.48 0.54
CA VAL A 123 27.08 13.19 1.14
C VAL A 123 28.06 12.10 0.67
N PRO A 124 28.75 11.38 1.56
CA PRO A 124 29.63 10.26 1.20
C PRO A 124 28.88 9.11 0.51
N LEU A 125 29.52 8.40 -0.43
CA LEU A 125 28.88 7.35 -1.25
C LEU A 125 28.26 6.21 -0.42
N ASP A 126 28.90 5.82 0.68
CA ASP A 126 28.40 4.81 1.62
C ASP A 126 27.13 5.24 2.36
N ARG A 127 26.84 6.55 2.40
CA ARG A 127 25.60 7.13 2.95
C ARG A 127 24.54 7.44 1.89
N ARG A 128 24.79 7.17 0.60
CA ARG A 128 23.84 7.38 -0.50
C ARG A 128 22.99 6.14 -0.81
N GLY A 129 22.61 5.39 0.23
CA GLY A 129 21.68 4.27 0.10
C GLY A 129 20.38 4.71 -0.58
N ALA A 130 19.93 3.93 -1.55
CA ALA A 130 18.73 4.23 -2.30
C ALA A 130 18.03 2.95 -2.77
N ARG A 131 16.75 3.06 -3.07
CA ARG A 131 15.96 1.95 -3.60
C ARG A 131 14.94 2.43 -4.60
N PHE A 132 14.83 1.71 -5.72
CA PHE A 132 13.62 1.81 -6.51
C PHE A 132 12.50 1.04 -5.81
N VAL A 133 11.31 1.61 -5.80
CA VAL A 133 10.11 1.01 -5.19
C VAL A 133 9.02 0.90 -6.25
N CYS A 134 8.32 -0.23 -6.27
CA CYS A 134 7.06 -0.39 -6.99
C CYS A 134 6.01 -0.95 -6.03
N CYS A 135 4.89 -0.26 -5.93
CA CYS A 135 3.71 -0.72 -5.24
C CYS A 135 2.64 -1.08 -6.27
N MET A 136 2.02 -2.24 -6.12
CA MET A 136 0.93 -2.71 -6.99
C MET A 136 -0.31 -2.96 -6.16
N VAL A 137 -1.46 -2.52 -6.68
CA VAL A 137 -2.76 -2.67 -6.03
C VAL A 137 -3.74 -3.29 -7.00
N VAL A 138 -4.43 -4.35 -6.57
CA VAL A 138 -5.61 -4.88 -7.26
C VAL A 138 -6.84 -4.38 -6.56
N ALA A 139 -7.72 -3.71 -7.30
CA ALA A 139 -9.06 -3.36 -6.85
C ALA A 139 -10.12 -4.14 -7.63
N GLY A 140 -11.27 -4.39 -7.03
CA GLY A 140 -12.40 -5.07 -7.67
C GLY A 140 -13.60 -5.14 -6.74
N PHE A 141 -14.61 -5.94 -7.09
CA PHE A 141 -15.90 -5.94 -6.39
C PHE A 141 -16.01 -7.15 -5.45
N ALA A 142 -16.68 -6.96 -4.31
CA ALA A 142 -16.99 -8.07 -3.40
C ALA A 142 -17.97 -9.05 -4.07
N VAL A 143 -17.82 -10.35 -3.78
CA VAL A 143 -18.69 -11.41 -4.32
C VAL A 143 -20.16 -11.10 -3.99
N GLY A 144 -21.01 -11.02 -5.01
CA GLY A 144 -22.44 -10.66 -4.89
C GLY A 144 -22.78 -9.20 -5.22
N ASN A 145 -21.78 -8.34 -5.42
CA ASN A 145 -21.92 -6.92 -5.73
C ASN A 145 -21.37 -6.53 -7.11
N THR A 146 -21.16 -7.49 -8.02
CA THR A 146 -20.81 -7.18 -9.41
C THR A 146 -21.96 -6.41 -10.06
N PRO A 147 -21.75 -5.20 -10.60
CA PRO A 147 -22.77 -4.54 -11.41
C PRO A 147 -23.18 -5.49 -12.54
N GLN A 148 -24.48 -5.73 -12.72
CA GLN A 148 -24.95 -6.48 -13.88
C GLN A 148 -24.59 -5.69 -15.14
N VAL A 149 -23.56 -6.16 -15.86
CA VAL A 149 -23.23 -5.65 -17.19
C VAL A 149 -24.33 -6.13 -18.12
N ASP A 150 -25.20 -5.21 -18.54
CA ASP A 150 -26.22 -5.51 -19.55
C ASP A 150 -25.51 -5.98 -20.83
N GLN A 151 -26.02 -7.03 -21.49
CA GLN A 151 -25.33 -7.75 -22.59
C GLN A 151 -25.22 -6.93 -23.91
N GLY A 152 -25.21 -5.62 -23.83
CA GLY A 152 -25.22 -4.68 -24.94
C GLY A 152 -24.05 -3.71 -25.00
N GLY A 153 -22.86 -4.04 -24.48
CA GLY A 153 -21.58 -3.38 -24.81
C GLY A 153 -21.54 -1.84 -24.76
N ARG A 154 -22.43 -1.19 -23.98
CA ARG A 154 -22.41 0.25 -23.76
C ARG A 154 -21.97 0.53 -22.34
N LEU A 155 -20.93 1.35 -22.21
CA LEU A 155 -20.58 2.00 -20.96
C LEU A 155 -21.85 2.65 -20.37
N PRO A 156 -22.17 2.41 -19.08
CA PRO A 156 -23.27 3.12 -18.45
C PRO A 156 -22.97 4.62 -18.53
N ALA A 157 -23.97 5.40 -18.93
CA ALA A 157 -23.86 6.85 -18.95
C ALA A 157 -23.46 7.34 -17.55
N VAL A 158 -22.48 8.25 -17.48
CA VAL A 158 -22.05 8.91 -16.24
C VAL A 158 -23.26 9.59 -15.61
N GLN A 159 -23.93 8.91 -14.69
CA GLN A 159 -24.99 9.51 -13.89
C GLN A 159 -24.33 10.21 -12.71
N ARG A 160 -24.56 11.52 -12.62
CA ARG A 160 -24.44 12.24 -11.35
C ARG A 160 -25.38 11.55 -10.38
N VAL A 161 -24.84 10.95 -9.33
CA VAL A 161 -25.64 10.37 -8.26
C VAL A 161 -26.11 11.51 -7.37
N ASP A 162 -27.37 11.90 -7.54
CA ASP A 162 -28.08 12.70 -6.54
C ASP A 162 -28.32 11.84 -5.29
N VAL A 163 -28.00 12.39 -4.12
CA VAL A 163 -28.14 11.73 -2.83
C VAL A 163 -29.61 11.66 -2.45
N ALA A 164 -30.28 10.54 -2.74
CA ALA A 164 -31.58 10.23 -2.14
C ALA A 164 -31.84 8.72 -2.04
N GLY A 165 -32.00 8.25 -0.80
CA GLY A 165 -32.75 7.02 -0.46
C GLY A 165 -31.95 5.71 -0.44
N SER A 166 -31.27 5.42 0.67
CA SER A 166 -30.63 4.11 0.93
C SER A 166 -31.66 3.04 1.33
N SER A 167 -31.81 2.00 0.51
CA SER A 167 -32.38 0.71 0.93
C SER A 167 -31.31 -0.11 1.65
N HIS A 168 -31.69 -0.72 2.78
CA HIS A 168 -30.77 -1.35 3.74
C HIS A 168 -30.33 -2.75 3.27
N GLY A 169 -29.01 -2.94 3.10
CA GLY A 169 -28.39 -4.27 3.04
C GLY A 169 -28.52 -4.99 4.39
N THR A 170 -28.85 -6.29 4.36
CA THR A 170 -29.12 -7.10 5.55
C THR A 170 -27.85 -7.39 6.34
N ALA A 171 -27.73 -6.78 7.53
CA ALA A 171 -26.69 -7.13 8.51
C ALA A 171 -26.86 -8.58 8.98
N SER A 172 -25.79 -9.39 8.94
CA SER A 172 -25.77 -10.64 9.68
C SER A 172 -25.56 -10.33 11.17
N GLY A 173 -26.40 -10.89 12.04
CA GLY A 173 -26.38 -10.64 13.48
C GLY A 173 -25.03 -10.97 14.17
N PRO A 174 -24.81 -10.46 15.40
CA PRO A 174 -23.52 -10.55 16.09
C PRO A 174 -23.09 -12.01 16.27
N LYS A 175 -21.89 -12.35 15.77
CA LYS A 175 -21.23 -13.62 16.11
C LYS A 175 -20.66 -13.50 17.52
N ARG A 176 -21.20 -14.28 18.46
CA ARG A 176 -20.74 -14.30 19.86
C ARG A 176 -19.42 -15.04 19.97
N THR A 177 -18.34 -14.29 20.20
CA THR A 177 -17.06 -14.81 20.72
C THR A 177 -16.63 -13.96 21.92
N GLY A 178 -17.49 -13.91 22.95
CA GLY A 178 -17.34 -13.01 24.10
C GLY A 178 -18.69 -12.45 24.57
N ASP A 179 -18.70 -11.73 25.69
CA ASP A 179 -19.91 -11.05 26.21
C ASP A 179 -20.19 -9.72 25.47
N LEU A 180 -19.26 -9.23 24.65
CA LEU A 180 -19.41 -8.01 23.86
C LEU A 180 -19.88 -8.31 22.42
N PRO A 181 -20.86 -7.56 21.88
CA PRO A 181 -21.29 -7.70 20.50
C PRO A 181 -20.26 -7.07 19.54
N HIS A 182 -19.59 -7.90 18.75
CA HIS A 182 -18.73 -7.45 17.65
C HIS A 182 -19.53 -7.41 16.35
N TRP A 183 -19.60 -6.24 15.71
CA TRP A 183 -20.28 -6.07 14.43
C TRP A 183 -19.30 -6.36 13.28
N GLU A 184 -19.47 -7.50 12.63
CA GLU A 184 -18.72 -7.86 11.43
C GLU A 184 -19.46 -7.32 10.19
N LEU A 185 -18.88 -6.30 9.56
CA LEU A 185 -19.31 -5.83 8.25
C LEU A 185 -18.12 -6.02 7.30
N PRO A 186 -18.30 -6.73 6.17
CA PRO A 186 -17.23 -6.92 5.19
C PRO A 186 -16.62 -5.57 4.77
N ASN A 187 -15.30 -5.55 4.57
CA ASN A 187 -14.54 -4.42 4.03
C ASN A 187 -14.53 -3.14 4.87
N GLN A 188 -14.95 -3.21 6.14
CA GLN A 188 -14.87 -2.05 7.03
C GLN A 188 -13.48 -1.85 7.60
N THR A 189 -13.18 -0.58 7.87
CA THR A 189 -12.06 -0.19 8.69
C THR A 189 -12.50 -0.11 10.15
N TYR A 190 -11.73 -0.75 11.00
CA TYR A 190 -11.95 -0.81 12.43
C TYR A 190 -10.89 -0.01 13.16
N HIS A 191 -11.31 0.80 14.13
CA HIS A 191 -10.45 1.23 15.22
C HIS A 191 -10.54 0.18 16.32
N VAL A 192 -9.43 -0.48 16.62
CA VAL A 192 -9.31 -1.56 17.58
C VAL A 192 -8.43 -1.11 18.74
N THR A 193 -8.84 -1.45 19.95
CA THR A 193 -8.08 -1.23 21.18
C THR A 193 -8.05 -2.50 22.01
N PHE A 194 -6.86 -2.95 22.43
CA PHE A 194 -6.71 -4.08 23.33
C PHE A 194 -5.67 -3.78 24.40
N ARG A 195 -5.86 -4.34 25.61
CA ARG A 195 -5.10 -3.97 26.81
C ARG A 195 -4.46 -5.18 27.47
N LEU A 196 -3.34 -4.95 28.16
CA LEU A 196 -2.73 -5.92 29.05
C LEU A 196 -3.69 -6.29 30.17
N ARG A 197 -3.55 -7.51 30.67
CA ARG A 197 -4.26 -7.93 31.89
C ARG A 197 -3.75 -7.17 33.12
N ALA A 198 -2.43 -6.96 33.20
CA ALA A 198 -1.76 -6.22 34.26
C ALA A 198 -0.33 -5.81 33.85
N GLY A 199 0.24 -4.82 34.54
CA GLY A 199 1.61 -4.37 34.35
C GLY A 199 1.82 -3.51 33.10
N THR A 200 3.07 -3.41 32.66
CA THR A 200 3.48 -2.66 31.46
C THR A 200 4.44 -3.48 30.60
N LEU A 201 4.59 -3.06 29.34
CA LEU A 201 5.52 -3.59 28.36
C LEU A 201 6.84 -2.81 28.40
N THR A 202 7.95 -3.53 28.39
CA THR A 202 9.27 -2.95 28.11
C THR A 202 9.37 -2.48 26.65
N PRO A 203 10.35 -1.64 26.28
CA PRO A 203 10.60 -1.27 24.88
C PRO A 203 10.73 -2.48 23.94
N ALA A 204 11.47 -3.51 24.34
CA ALA A 204 11.66 -4.72 23.53
C ALA A 204 10.36 -5.49 23.34
N GLU A 205 9.53 -5.59 24.38
CA GLU A 205 8.22 -6.24 24.28
C GLU A 205 7.24 -5.42 23.42
N ARG A 206 7.30 -4.08 23.48
CA ARG A 206 6.51 -3.23 22.58
C ARG A 206 6.86 -3.46 21.11
N GLN A 207 8.13 -3.68 20.79
CA GLN A 207 8.55 -4.04 19.43
C GLN A 207 7.91 -5.36 18.97
N VAL A 208 7.90 -6.39 19.81
CA VAL A 208 7.25 -7.67 19.50
C VAL A 208 5.76 -7.49 19.19
N VAL A 209 5.06 -6.64 19.95
CA VAL A 209 3.64 -6.34 19.69
C VAL A 209 3.47 -5.57 18.39
N LEU A 210 4.33 -4.59 18.13
CA LEU A 210 4.32 -3.82 16.89
C LEU A 210 4.48 -4.73 15.67
N ASP A 211 5.48 -5.61 15.69
CA ASP A 211 5.75 -6.58 14.62
C ASP A 211 4.59 -7.56 14.46
N ALA A 212 3.98 -8.02 15.56
CA ALA A 212 2.82 -8.91 15.52
C ALA A 212 1.60 -8.25 14.84
N CYS A 213 1.34 -6.98 15.13
CA CYS A 213 0.27 -6.21 14.50
C CYS A 213 0.51 -5.98 13.01
N LEU A 214 1.77 -5.74 12.61
CA LEU A 214 2.15 -5.48 11.23
C LEU A 214 2.44 -6.75 10.41
N HIS A 215 2.49 -7.92 11.05
CA HIS A 215 2.85 -9.18 10.40
C HIS A 215 2.01 -9.51 9.17
N TRP A 216 0.71 -9.15 9.19
CA TRP A 216 -0.21 -9.40 8.09
C TRP A 216 -0.45 -8.20 7.17
N GLN A 217 0.37 -7.15 7.30
CA GLN A 217 0.26 -5.93 6.50
C GLN A 217 0.32 -6.24 5.00
N GLY A 218 -0.68 -5.80 4.25
CA GLY A 218 -0.77 -6.02 2.80
C GLY A 218 -1.14 -7.44 2.39
N VAL A 219 -1.39 -8.36 3.34
CA VAL A 219 -1.73 -9.77 3.07
C VAL A 219 -3.11 -10.14 3.59
N ARG A 220 -3.35 -9.97 4.89
CA ARG A 220 -4.67 -10.24 5.53
C ARG A 220 -5.30 -8.99 6.13
N ALA A 221 -4.48 -7.97 6.33
CA ALA A 221 -4.87 -6.73 6.96
C ALA A 221 -4.13 -5.57 6.30
N LEU A 222 -4.81 -4.42 6.22
CA LEU A 222 -4.21 -3.14 5.94
C LEU A 222 -4.31 -2.32 7.22
N VAL A 223 -3.22 -2.29 7.98
CA VAL A 223 -3.03 -1.41 9.13
C VAL A 223 -2.73 -0.01 8.58
N HIS A 224 -3.49 0.97 9.06
CA HIS A 224 -3.42 2.36 8.63
C HIS A 224 -2.64 3.21 9.64
N ALA A 225 -2.86 2.97 10.92
CA ALA A 225 -2.10 3.53 12.03
C ALA A 225 -2.14 2.56 13.21
N LEU A 226 -1.10 2.60 14.02
CA LEU A 226 -0.89 1.72 15.14
C LEU A 226 -0.03 2.44 16.18
N VAL A 227 -0.41 2.40 17.43
CA VAL A 227 0.47 2.80 18.54
C VAL A 227 0.45 1.73 19.62
N VAL A 228 1.64 1.31 20.05
CA VAL A 228 1.83 0.38 21.15
C VAL A 228 2.22 1.16 22.40
N MET A 229 1.24 1.41 23.26
CA MET A 229 1.43 2.04 24.57
C MET A 229 2.02 1.03 25.58
N PRO A 230 2.52 1.48 26.74
CA PRO A 230 3.05 0.58 27.76
C PRO A 230 2.04 -0.47 28.24
N ASP A 231 0.75 -0.20 28.25
CA ASP A 231 -0.28 -1.10 28.80
C ASP A 231 -1.39 -1.46 27.79
N HIS A 232 -1.41 -0.85 26.61
CA HIS A 232 -2.43 -1.09 25.60
C HIS A 232 -1.98 -0.77 24.17
N VAL A 233 -2.82 -1.11 23.20
CA VAL A 233 -2.57 -0.85 21.78
C VAL A 233 -3.80 -0.18 21.18
N HIS A 234 -3.59 0.82 20.32
CA HIS A 234 -4.61 1.31 19.40
C HIS A 234 -4.19 1.02 17.97
N MET A 235 -5.11 0.51 17.16
CA MET A 235 -4.84 0.13 15.77
C MET A 235 -6.03 0.51 14.88
N ILE A 236 -5.78 1.20 13.77
CA ILE A 236 -6.74 1.35 12.67
C ILE A 236 -6.40 0.28 11.64
N VAL A 237 -7.33 -0.61 11.34
CA VAL A 237 -7.10 -1.74 10.45
C VAL A 237 -8.31 -2.05 9.58
N ARG A 238 -8.06 -2.34 8.31
CA ARG A 238 -9.03 -2.93 7.38
C ARG A 238 -8.63 -4.37 7.08
N LEU A 239 -9.58 -5.28 6.98
CA LEU A 239 -9.32 -6.67 6.63
C LEU A 239 -9.24 -6.83 5.10
N ILE A 240 -8.33 -7.68 4.62
CA ILE A 240 -8.16 -8.01 3.20
C ILE A 240 -8.62 -9.45 2.99
N GLY A 241 -9.60 -9.68 2.11
CA GLY A 241 -10.11 -11.02 1.83
C GLY A 241 -11.13 -11.52 2.88
N PRO A 242 -11.20 -12.84 3.17
CA PRO A 242 -12.31 -13.44 3.91
C PRO A 242 -12.04 -13.52 5.42
N TYR A 243 -10.98 -12.87 5.90
CA TYR A 243 -10.60 -12.93 7.30
C TYR A 243 -11.55 -12.08 8.14
N THR A 244 -11.73 -12.48 9.40
CA THR A 244 -12.55 -11.75 10.36
C THR A 244 -11.66 -11.03 11.36
N LEU A 245 -12.20 -9.96 11.97
CA LEU A 245 -11.48 -9.22 12.99
C LEU A 245 -11.12 -10.11 14.20
N PRO A 246 -12.03 -10.98 14.72
CA PRO A 246 -11.67 -11.92 15.78
C PRO A 246 -10.50 -12.85 15.42
N ALA A 247 -10.42 -13.34 14.18
CA ALA A 247 -9.33 -14.21 13.74
C ALA A 247 -7.99 -13.45 13.69
N LEU A 248 -8.00 -12.21 13.19
CA LEU A 248 -6.82 -11.33 13.22
C LEU A 248 -6.39 -11.05 14.66
N MET A 249 -7.33 -10.68 15.53
CA MET A 249 -7.04 -10.36 16.94
C MET A 249 -6.52 -11.56 17.71
N HIS A 250 -7.07 -12.75 17.47
CA HIS A 250 -6.55 -13.98 18.03
C HIS A 250 -5.10 -14.24 17.58
N SER A 251 -4.81 -14.08 16.28
CA SER A 251 -3.44 -14.23 15.75
C SER A 251 -2.45 -13.29 16.44
N ILE A 252 -2.77 -12.01 16.52
CA ILE A 252 -1.90 -10.97 17.12
C ILE A 252 -1.69 -11.24 18.61
N LYS A 253 -2.79 -11.44 19.37
CA LYS A 253 -2.74 -11.59 20.83
C LYS A 253 -2.08 -12.91 21.25
N SER A 254 -2.31 -14.00 20.52
CA SER A 254 -1.70 -15.30 20.83
C SER A 254 -0.19 -15.28 20.59
N TYR A 255 0.25 -14.82 19.41
CA TYR A 255 1.67 -14.75 19.08
C TYR A 255 2.45 -13.83 20.04
N SER A 256 1.98 -12.58 20.21
CA SER A 256 2.66 -11.63 21.12
C SER A 256 2.68 -12.12 22.57
N SER A 257 1.62 -12.79 23.05
CA SER A 257 1.62 -13.38 24.38
C SER A 257 2.66 -14.49 24.52
N GLN A 258 2.81 -15.36 23.52
CA GLN A 258 3.78 -16.45 23.57
C GLN A 258 5.22 -15.93 23.60
N GLU A 259 5.56 -15.01 22.70
CA GLU A 259 6.93 -14.46 22.61
C GLU A 259 7.31 -13.66 23.86
N ILE A 260 6.41 -12.81 24.36
CA ILE A 260 6.68 -12.01 25.56
C ILE A 260 6.77 -12.88 26.82
N GLN A 261 5.93 -13.90 26.95
CA GLN A 261 6.02 -14.83 28.09
C GLN A 261 7.33 -15.61 28.08
N LYS A 262 7.81 -15.99 26.90
CA LYS A 262 9.14 -16.59 26.72
C LYS A 262 10.25 -15.62 27.13
N MET A 263 10.17 -14.35 26.74
CA MET A 263 11.11 -13.30 27.18
C MET A 263 11.11 -13.11 28.70
N ARG A 264 9.93 -13.22 29.34
CA ARG A 264 9.76 -13.07 30.79
C ARG A 264 10.09 -14.33 31.59
N GLY A 265 10.27 -15.48 30.94
CA GLY A 265 10.37 -16.78 31.63
C GLY A 265 9.09 -17.16 32.38
N GLN A 266 7.93 -16.70 31.89
CA GLN A 266 6.62 -16.86 32.53
C GLN A 266 5.67 -17.65 31.62
N SER A 267 4.48 -17.96 32.14
CA SER A 267 3.40 -18.62 31.39
C SER A 267 2.05 -18.00 31.72
N GLY A 268 1.13 -18.00 30.75
CA GLY A 268 -0.23 -17.49 30.93
C GLY A 268 -0.62 -16.42 29.92
N SER A 269 -1.79 -15.81 30.10
CA SER A 269 -2.30 -14.76 29.19
C SER A 269 -1.72 -13.39 29.52
N LEU A 270 -1.06 -12.77 28.54
CA LEU A 270 -0.59 -11.39 28.62
C LEU A 270 -1.75 -10.38 28.53
N TRP A 271 -2.70 -10.64 27.63
CA TRP A 271 -3.78 -9.73 27.28
C TRP A 271 -5.06 -10.00 28.07
N GLN A 272 -5.90 -8.97 28.20
CA GLN A 272 -7.30 -9.17 28.56
C GLN A 272 -8.00 -10.05 27.51
N ARG A 273 -9.07 -10.76 27.91
CA ARG A 273 -9.82 -11.63 26.99
C ARG A 273 -10.40 -10.84 25.82
N GLU A 274 -11.12 -9.78 26.14
CA GLU A 274 -11.82 -8.92 25.19
C GLU A 274 -10.89 -7.92 24.49
N TYR A 275 -11.38 -7.32 23.43
CA TYR A 275 -10.86 -6.10 22.82
C TYR A 275 -12.04 -5.19 22.47
N TYR A 276 -11.78 -3.91 22.32
CA TYR A 276 -12.79 -2.95 21.87
C TYR A 276 -12.57 -2.66 20.39
N ASP A 277 -13.63 -2.68 19.60
CA ASP A 277 -13.59 -2.24 18.22
C ASP A 277 -14.72 -1.26 17.90
N ARG A 278 -14.46 -0.37 16.95
CA ARG A 278 -15.44 0.56 16.39
C ARG A 278 -15.21 0.66 14.89
N ILE A 279 -16.28 0.58 14.11
CA ILE A 279 -16.23 0.85 12.68
C ILE A 279 -16.01 2.34 12.47
N ILE A 280 -14.99 2.71 11.67
CA ILE A 280 -14.74 4.07 11.25
C ILE A 280 -15.63 4.37 10.02
N ARG A 281 -16.56 5.30 10.19
CA ARG A 281 -17.54 5.69 9.16
C ARG A 281 -17.21 7.08 8.65
N GLY A 282 -16.39 7.13 7.62
CA GLY A 282 -16.05 8.36 6.92
C GLY A 282 -14.78 9.06 7.43
N GLN A 283 -14.34 10.01 6.61
CA GLN A 283 -13.04 10.66 6.71
C GLN A 283 -12.84 11.46 8.01
N GLU A 284 -13.84 12.21 8.44
CA GLU A 284 -13.69 13.07 9.62
C GLU A 284 -13.48 12.24 10.90
N GLN A 285 -14.22 11.13 11.05
CA GLN A 285 -14.02 10.21 12.17
C GLN A 285 -12.63 9.58 12.12
N GLN A 286 -12.16 9.23 10.93
CA GLN A 286 -10.83 8.67 10.74
C GLN A 286 -9.72 9.65 11.13
N GLU A 287 -9.77 10.90 10.65
CA GLU A 287 -8.78 11.93 10.97
C GLU A 287 -8.73 12.20 12.48
N ARG A 288 -9.89 12.22 13.15
CA ARG A 288 -9.95 12.28 14.62
C ARG A 288 -9.27 11.07 15.27
N THR A 289 -9.48 9.86 14.76
CA THR A 289 -8.85 8.65 15.30
C THR A 289 -7.33 8.63 15.07
N TYR A 290 -6.84 9.05 13.90
CA TYR A 290 -5.40 9.20 13.67
C TYR A 290 -4.77 10.16 14.65
N ARG A 291 -5.34 11.37 14.76
CA ARG A 291 -4.83 12.37 15.69
C ARG A 291 -4.82 11.85 17.12
N TYR A 292 -5.89 11.16 17.52
CA TYR A 292 -5.95 10.51 18.82
C TYR A 292 -4.81 9.50 19.04
N ILE A 293 -4.48 8.68 18.04
CA ILE A 293 -3.37 7.71 18.10
C ILE A 293 -2.01 8.42 18.22
N GLU A 294 -1.78 9.49 17.47
CA GLU A 294 -0.52 10.26 17.51
C GLU A 294 -0.35 11.08 18.79
N GLU A 295 -1.44 11.60 19.35
CA GLU A 295 -1.43 12.40 20.58
C GLU A 295 -1.36 11.53 21.85
N ASN A 296 -1.70 10.24 21.78
CA ASN A 296 -1.76 9.37 22.95
C ASN A 296 -0.43 9.31 23.72
N PRO A 297 0.72 9.08 23.06
CA PRO A 297 2.03 9.11 23.72
C PRO A 297 2.38 10.46 24.36
N VAL A 298 1.93 11.56 23.78
CA VAL A 298 2.15 12.92 24.33
C VAL A 298 1.32 13.13 25.59
N LYS A 299 0.05 12.73 25.57
CA LYS A 299 -0.86 12.84 26.72
C LYS A 299 -0.37 12.03 27.93
N GLU A 300 0.26 10.88 27.68
CA GLU A 300 0.88 10.04 28.71
C GLU A 300 2.31 10.46 29.08
N GLY A 301 2.83 11.56 28.51
CA GLY A 301 4.17 12.09 28.83
C GLY A 301 5.33 11.21 28.35
N LEU A 302 5.11 10.35 27.35
CA LEU A 302 6.16 9.47 26.80
C LEU A 302 7.06 10.19 25.79
N VAL A 303 6.55 11.23 25.12
CA VAL A 303 7.26 12.10 24.18
C VAL A 303 6.68 13.52 24.25
N GLU A 304 7.43 14.51 23.79
CA GLU A 304 6.99 15.91 23.80
C GLU A 304 6.08 16.23 22.60
N LYS A 305 6.33 15.63 21.42
CA LYS A 305 5.57 15.92 20.21
C LYS A 305 4.93 14.68 19.58
N PRO A 306 3.75 14.82 18.95
CA PRO A 306 3.17 13.76 18.13
C PRO A 306 4.15 13.31 17.04
N GLY A 307 4.25 12.00 16.80
CA GLY A 307 5.17 11.45 15.78
C GLY A 307 6.54 11.02 16.30
N GLU A 308 6.99 11.51 17.46
CA GLU A 308 8.33 11.18 18.00
C GLU A 308 8.37 9.82 18.73
N TYR A 309 7.21 9.23 19.00
CA TYR A 309 7.13 8.00 19.76
C TYR A 309 7.54 6.78 18.92
N LEU A 310 8.59 6.07 19.35
CA LEU A 310 9.20 4.96 18.61
C LEU A 310 8.21 3.84 18.23
N PHE A 311 7.20 3.60 19.06
CA PHE A 311 6.22 2.53 18.85
C PHE A 311 4.91 3.03 18.24
N LEU A 312 4.96 4.21 17.62
CA LEU A 312 3.95 4.70 16.70
C LEU A 312 4.36 4.26 15.30
N TRP A 313 3.48 3.49 14.66
CA TRP A 313 3.57 3.20 13.24
C TRP A 313 2.39 3.83 12.53
N ARG A 314 2.68 4.48 11.42
CA ARG A 314 1.68 5.08 10.56
C ARG A 314 2.03 4.73 9.13
N GLN A 315 1.05 4.24 8.38
CA GLN A 315 1.17 4.28 6.94
C GLN A 315 1.22 5.75 6.54
N VAL A 316 2.22 6.18 5.76
CA VAL A 316 2.42 7.61 5.37
C VAL A 316 1.30 8.13 4.44
N CYS A 317 0.21 7.38 4.36
CA CYS A 317 -0.87 7.49 3.42
C CYS A 317 -2.09 8.21 3.95
N GLY A 318 -2.64 9.08 3.11
CA GLY A 318 -3.84 9.87 3.39
C GLY A 318 -5.12 9.05 3.24
N ARG A 319 -6.17 9.48 3.93
CA ARG A 319 -7.60 9.15 3.71
C ARG A 319 -7.94 7.67 3.42
N LEU A 320 -8.60 7.05 4.40
CA LEU A 320 -9.57 6.01 4.09
C LEU A 320 -10.76 6.74 3.49
N GLU A 321 -11.07 6.45 2.24
CA GLU A 321 -12.42 6.68 1.77
C GLU A 321 -13.37 5.93 2.71
N ALA A 322 -14.54 6.52 2.98
CA ALA A 322 -15.59 5.85 3.73
C ALA A 322 -15.80 4.43 3.16
N ALA A 323 -16.32 3.51 3.97
CA ALA A 323 -16.88 2.25 3.48
C ALA A 323 -17.51 2.48 2.10
N PRO A 324 -16.97 1.88 1.02
CA PRO A 324 -17.49 2.15 -0.31
C PRO A 324 -18.99 1.86 -0.27
N PRO A 325 -19.84 2.71 -0.88
CA PRO A 325 -21.26 2.42 -0.97
C PRO A 325 -21.45 1.01 -1.56
N ASP A 326 -22.54 0.33 -1.20
CA ASP A 326 -22.82 -1.02 -1.71
C ASP A 326 -22.62 -1.06 -3.24
N GLY A 327 -21.72 -1.92 -3.70
CA GLY A 327 -21.34 -2.03 -5.12
C GLY A 327 -20.11 -1.26 -5.58
N ALA A 328 -19.45 -0.46 -4.73
CA ALA A 328 -18.18 0.20 -5.11
C ALA A 328 -16.96 -0.75 -4.97
N PRO A 329 -15.89 -0.52 -5.79
CA PRO A 329 -14.72 -1.37 -5.76
C PRO A 329 -13.95 -1.21 -4.45
N ILE A 330 -13.27 -2.29 -4.06
CA ILE A 330 -12.43 -2.40 -2.88
C ILE A 330 -11.03 -2.86 -3.28
N VAL A 331 -10.05 -2.58 -2.44
CA VAL A 331 -8.71 -3.16 -2.58
C VAL A 331 -8.76 -4.65 -2.20
N LEU A 332 -8.39 -5.50 -3.15
CA LEU A 332 -8.37 -6.96 -3.01
C LEU A 332 -6.97 -7.51 -2.69
N ALA A 333 -5.93 -6.84 -3.18
CA ALA A 333 -4.54 -7.26 -3.00
C ALA A 333 -3.59 -6.05 -3.09
N VAL A 334 -2.49 -6.11 -2.35
CA VAL A 334 -1.42 -5.10 -2.39
C VAL A 334 -0.07 -5.80 -2.35
N SER A 335 0.91 -5.29 -3.09
CA SER A 335 2.29 -5.76 -2.99
C SER A 335 3.26 -4.60 -3.12
N ARG A 336 4.44 -4.74 -2.52
CA ARG A 336 5.56 -3.81 -2.62
C ARG A 336 6.80 -4.58 -2.99
N GLY A 337 7.51 -4.10 -4.00
CA GLY A 337 8.80 -4.61 -4.41
C GLY A 337 9.85 -3.51 -4.37
N THR A 338 11.06 -3.86 -3.95
CA THR A 338 12.20 -2.95 -3.89
C THR A 338 13.35 -3.46 -4.74
N PHE A 339 14.19 -2.54 -5.18
CA PHE A 339 15.49 -2.84 -5.77
C PHE A 339 16.50 -1.88 -5.16
N ASP A 340 17.26 -2.39 -4.19
CA ASP A 340 18.21 -1.63 -3.39
C ASP A 340 19.55 -1.41 -4.11
N GLY A 341 20.17 -0.27 -3.84
CA GLY A 341 21.38 0.20 -4.49
C GLY A 341 21.89 1.49 -3.85
N ARG A 342 22.66 2.27 -4.61
CA ARG A 342 23.20 3.57 -4.18
C ARG A 342 23.16 4.60 -5.30
N ILE A 343 23.10 5.87 -4.95
CA ILE A 343 23.25 6.96 -5.93
C ILE A 343 24.72 7.28 -6.13
N GLY A 344 25.23 7.09 -7.34
CA GLY A 344 26.56 7.51 -7.76
C GLY A 344 26.64 8.98 -8.17
N GLU A 345 27.85 9.48 -8.38
CA GLU A 345 28.12 10.84 -8.89
C GLU A 345 29.00 10.80 -10.13
N GLN A 346 28.80 11.72 -11.07
CA GLN A 346 29.71 11.84 -12.23
C GLN A 346 31.06 12.43 -11.80
N PRO A 347 32.19 12.00 -12.40
CA PRO A 347 32.31 10.99 -13.47
C PRO A 347 32.43 9.53 -12.94
N ARG A 348 32.21 9.31 -11.64
CA ARG A 348 32.45 8.02 -10.96
C ARG A 348 31.40 6.93 -11.27
N VAL A 349 30.28 7.29 -11.91
CA VAL A 349 29.30 6.33 -12.45
C VAL A 349 29.57 6.09 -13.94
N PRO A 350 29.71 4.82 -14.38
CA PRO A 350 29.70 4.51 -15.80
C PRO A 350 28.35 4.93 -16.41
N ALA A 351 28.36 5.53 -17.60
CA ALA A 351 27.13 5.90 -18.32
C ALA A 351 26.62 4.72 -19.14
N GLY A 352 25.65 3.97 -18.61
CA GLY A 352 24.92 2.96 -19.38
C GLY A 352 24.00 3.60 -20.42
N VAL A 353 23.79 2.93 -21.56
CA VAL A 353 22.91 3.39 -22.65
C VAL A 353 21.47 2.85 -22.54
N ASN A 354 21.20 1.99 -21.56
CA ASN A 354 19.87 1.41 -21.37
C ASN A 354 19.13 2.08 -20.21
N GLY A 355 17.80 1.93 -20.16
CA GLY A 355 16.98 2.46 -19.07
C GLY A 355 16.55 3.91 -19.26
N PHE A 356 15.97 4.50 -18.21
CA PHE A 356 15.44 5.86 -18.17
C PHE A 356 15.41 6.42 -16.74
N GLY A 357 15.08 7.70 -16.56
CA GLY A 357 15.00 8.33 -15.24
C GLY A 357 16.34 8.31 -14.50
N TYR A 358 16.32 7.73 -13.30
CA TYR A 358 17.48 7.67 -12.41
C TYR A 358 18.43 6.49 -12.69
N ASP A 359 18.13 5.64 -13.67
CA ASP A 359 18.97 4.47 -14.00
C ASP A 359 20.46 4.79 -14.22
N PRO A 360 20.84 5.90 -14.89
CA PRO A 360 22.25 6.25 -15.08
C PRO A 360 23.01 6.61 -13.80
N LEU A 361 22.30 6.90 -12.70
CA LEU A 361 22.91 7.24 -11.41
C LEU A 361 22.80 6.08 -10.40
N PHE A 362 21.97 5.07 -10.67
CA PHE A 362 21.62 4.05 -9.70
C PHE A 362 22.58 2.85 -9.77
N LEU A 363 23.52 2.79 -8.82
CA LEU A 363 24.49 1.71 -8.69
C LEU A 363 23.89 0.48 -8.02
N VAL A 364 24.19 -0.70 -8.56
CA VAL A 364 23.61 -1.98 -8.14
C VAL A 364 24.67 -3.08 -7.97
N GLY A 365 24.33 -4.13 -7.21
CA GLY A 365 25.17 -5.31 -6.98
C GLY A 365 26.06 -5.22 -5.72
N PRO A 366 26.73 -6.33 -5.34
CA PRO A 366 27.46 -6.46 -4.07
C PRO A 366 28.55 -5.40 -3.85
N GLU A 367 29.16 -4.93 -4.94
CA GLU A 367 30.22 -3.91 -4.91
C GLU A 367 29.76 -2.55 -5.45
N CYS A 368 28.48 -2.40 -5.85
CA CYS A 368 27.94 -1.19 -6.49
C CYS A 368 28.81 -0.69 -7.67
N GLY A 369 29.41 -1.61 -8.42
CA GLY A 369 30.37 -1.31 -9.49
C GLY A 369 29.77 -1.03 -10.87
N VAL A 370 28.45 -1.23 -11.04
CA VAL A 370 27.73 -0.97 -12.29
C VAL A 370 26.42 -0.24 -12.01
N THR A 371 25.96 0.55 -12.97
CA THR A 371 24.64 1.19 -12.96
C THR A 371 23.54 0.23 -13.40
N SER A 372 22.29 0.49 -13.00
CA SER A 372 21.14 -0.26 -13.54
C SER A 372 20.96 -0.05 -15.05
N ALA A 373 21.48 1.06 -15.59
CA ALA A 373 21.56 1.34 -17.03
C ALA A 373 22.53 0.43 -17.80
N GLU A 374 23.50 -0.19 -17.11
CA GLU A 374 24.43 -1.17 -17.69
C GLU A 374 23.93 -2.60 -17.63
N LEU A 375 22.91 -2.89 -16.81
CA LEU A 375 22.34 -4.22 -16.74
C LEU A 375 21.61 -4.57 -18.05
N PRO A 376 21.82 -5.79 -18.60
CA PRO A 376 21.02 -6.29 -19.71
C PRO A 376 19.52 -6.23 -19.36
N PRO A 377 18.62 -5.80 -20.28
CA PRO A 377 17.20 -5.66 -19.99
C PRO A 377 16.56 -6.91 -19.38
N ALA A 378 16.91 -8.10 -19.87
CA ALA A 378 16.40 -9.37 -19.34
C ALA A 378 16.79 -9.59 -17.86
N ARG A 379 18.02 -9.24 -17.47
CA ARG A 379 18.51 -9.37 -16.09
C ARG A 379 17.85 -8.33 -15.19
N LYS A 380 17.72 -7.09 -15.68
CA LYS A 380 17.01 -6.01 -14.96
C LYS A 380 15.56 -6.37 -14.71
N ASN A 381 14.85 -6.89 -15.72
CA ASN A 381 13.45 -7.28 -15.60
C ASN A 381 13.22 -8.48 -14.68
N GLN A 382 14.25 -9.24 -14.30
CA GLN A 382 14.15 -10.31 -13.30
C GLN A 382 14.41 -9.83 -11.87
N LEU A 383 15.28 -8.83 -11.73
CA LEU A 383 15.76 -8.34 -10.43
C LEU A 383 15.09 -7.03 -10.00
N SER A 384 14.29 -6.41 -10.86
CA SER A 384 13.69 -5.10 -10.58
C SER A 384 12.65 -5.15 -9.46
N HIS A 385 12.46 -4.00 -8.84
CA HIS A 385 11.39 -3.67 -7.90
C HIS A 385 10.01 -4.04 -8.47
N ARG A 386 9.77 -3.77 -9.76
CA ARG A 386 8.51 -4.14 -10.43
C ARG A 386 8.32 -5.65 -10.55
N ALA A 387 9.37 -6.41 -10.89
CA ALA A 387 9.30 -7.86 -10.95
C ALA A 387 9.11 -8.50 -9.57
N ALA A 388 9.70 -7.90 -8.53
CA ALA A 388 9.45 -8.31 -7.14
C ALA A 388 7.98 -8.08 -6.74
N ALA A 389 7.43 -6.89 -7.01
CA ALA A 389 6.02 -6.60 -6.75
C ALA A 389 5.09 -7.51 -7.56
N ALA A 390 5.35 -7.70 -8.85
CA ALA A 390 4.55 -8.53 -9.73
C ALA A 390 4.49 -10.00 -9.29
N ARG A 391 5.61 -10.58 -8.81
CA ARG A 391 5.61 -11.95 -8.28
C ARG A 391 4.69 -12.09 -7.07
N GLU A 392 4.72 -11.11 -6.17
CA GLU A 392 3.90 -11.14 -4.96
C GLU A 392 2.42 -10.88 -5.26
N ILE A 393 2.10 -9.89 -6.10
CA ILE A 393 0.70 -9.66 -6.50
C ILE A 393 0.13 -10.86 -7.27
N ALA A 394 0.93 -11.52 -8.11
CA ALA A 394 0.51 -12.72 -8.83
C ALA A 394 0.13 -13.86 -7.88
N ARG A 395 0.88 -14.05 -6.79
CA ARG A 395 0.56 -15.03 -5.73
C ARG A 395 -0.80 -14.75 -5.08
N GLN A 396 -1.08 -13.47 -4.81
CA GLN A 396 -2.36 -13.04 -4.23
C GLN A 396 -3.51 -13.20 -5.23
N ILE A 397 -3.32 -12.86 -6.51
CA ILE A 397 -4.33 -13.05 -7.57
C ILE A 397 -4.69 -14.54 -7.72
N ARG A 398 -3.72 -15.45 -7.71
CA ARG A 398 -4.02 -16.91 -7.74
C ARG A 398 -4.92 -17.33 -6.57
N THR A 399 -4.69 -16.76 -5.39
CA THR A 399 -5.51 -17.05 -4.20
C THR A 399 -6.92 -16.49 -4.32
N LEU A 400 -7.09 -15.34 -4.98
CA LEU A 400 -8.39 -14.72 -5.23
C LEU A 400 -9.21 -15.52 -6.25
N VAL A 401 -8.57 -16.01 -7.32
CA VAL A 401 -9.23 -16.72 -8.44
C VAL A 401 -9.52 -18.20 -8.12
N ALA A 402 -8.80 -18.80 -7.18
CA ALA A 402 -9.05 -20.18 -6.75
C ALA A 402 -10.30 -20.36 -5.87
N ARG A 403 -11.03 -19.28 -5.59
CA ARG A 403 -12.27 -19.26 -4.81
C ARG A 403 -13.45 -19.01 -5.73
#